data_AF-A0A0C2WF55-F1
#
_entry.id   AF-A0A0C2WF55-F1
#
_cell.length_a   1.000
_cell.length_b   1.000
_cell.length_c   1.000
_cell.angle_alpha   90.00
_cell.angle_beta   90.00
_cell.angle_gamma   90.00
#
_symmetry.space_group_name_H-M   'P 1'
#
loop_
_entity.id
_entity.type
_entity.pdbx_description
1 polymer ?
#
loop_
_entity_poly.entity_id
_entity_poly.type
_entity_poly.pdbx_seq_one_letter_code
_entity_poly.pdbx_strand_id
1 'polypeptide(L)'
;MLQAPAPLANFATQLNIAVRDGPAPLGSSIQQLSFFFGFSIEMSVVDEVLGQRIRVSFLNLMANLICRSGRVNIRVGGNTQETAVIMMVQNTTSGKLLEKDYENTKGTTNSPLIVYKEDLLYLLRNISQTVNVRWFLGIPFNATYRLDIMEKGHRDYLLGLQAGNEAGLYAYMRKRPYYPVRIMDRWTTLGIWALVYQLNRNFLVLNRTMLMGPSVSAA
;
A
#
# COMPACT_ATOMS: atom_id res chain seq x y z
N MET A 1 24.01 -7.29 -56.49
CA MET A 1 24.10 -6.83 -55.09
C MET A 1 23.34 -5.53 -54.99
N LEU A 2 22.31 -5.43 -54.12
CA LEU A 2 21.63 -4.16 -53.87
C LEU A 2 22.55 -3.28 -53.00
N GLN A 3 22.91 -2.10 -53.50
CA GLN A 3 23.65 -1.12 -52.73
C GLN A 3 22.67 -0.23 -51.96
N ALA A 4 22.83 -0.18 -50.64
CA ALA A 4 22.01 0.67 -49.79
C ALA A 4 22.28 2.15 -50.11
N PRO A 5 21.26 3.03 -50.10
CA PRO A 5 21.45 4.45 -50.35
C PRO A 5 22.36 5.06 -49.29
N ALA A 6 23.18 6.03 -49.69
CA ALA A 6 24.00 6.78 -48.74
C ALA A 6 23.10 7.48 -47.70
N PRO A 7 23.45 7.45 -46.41
CA PRO A 7 22.68 8.16 -45.39
C PRO A 7 22.62 9.66 -45.72
N LEU A 8 21.46 10.27 -45.47
CA LEU A 8 21.25 11.71 -45.67
C LEU A 8 22.34 12.50 -44.93
N ALA A 9 23.12 13.30 -45.65
CA ALA A 9 24.09 14.21 -45.06
C ALA A 9 23.37 15.44 -44.47
N ASN A 10 23.93 16.01 -43.40
CA ASN A 10 23.45 17.20 -42.67
C ASN A 10 22.36 17.00 -41.60
N PHE A 11 22.39 15.88 -40.86
CA PHE A 11 21.67 15.87 -39.58
C PHE A 11 22.33 16.87 -38.62
N ALA A 12 21.52 17.74 -38.02
CA ALA A 12 21.98 18.59 -36.93
C ALA A 12 22.41 17.70 -35.76
N THR A 13 23.72 17.58 -35.54
CA THR A 13 24.30 16.81 -34.42
C THR A 13 24.33 17.61 -33.12
N GLN A 14 23.97 18.89 -33.18
CA GLN A 14 23.94 19.80 -32.05
C GLN A 14 22.58 20.50 -32.01
N LEU A 15 21.90 20.35 -30.87
CA LEU A 15 20.67 21.05 -30.55
C LEU A 15 20.98 22.06 -29.45
N ASN A 16 20.90 23.34 -29.76
CA ASN A 16 21.02 24.39 -28.74
C ASN A 16 19.70 24.52 -27.99
N ILE A 17 19.63 23.92 -26.80
CA ILE A 17 18.50 24.12 -25.88
C ILE A 17 18.82 25.34 -25.00
N ALA A 18 18.12 26.45 -25.25
CA ALA A 18 18.18 27.61 -24.38
C ALA A 18 17.36 27.33 -23.11
N VAL A 19 18.04 27.07 -21.99
CA VAL A 19 17.40 27.08 -20.66
C VAL A 19 17.11 28.54 -20.32
N ARG A 20 15.83 28.92 -20.33
CA ARG A 20 15.41 30.25 -19.92
C ARG A 20 15.20 30.27 -18.42
N ASP A 21 15.84 31.22 -17.73
CA ASP A 21 15.52 31.52 -16.34
C ASP A 21 14.09 32.04 -16.25
N GLY A 22 13.29 31.41 -15.38
CA GLY A 22 11.88 31.74 -15.19
C GLY A 22 11.05 30.52 -14.79
N PRO A 23 9.80 30.72 -14.33
CA PRO A 23 8.89 29.62 -14.10
C PRO A 23 8.67 28.85 -15.41
N ALA A 24 8.65 27.52 -15.33
CA ALA A 24 8.32 26.68 -16.47
C ALA A 24 6.99 27.15 -17.09
N PRO A 25 6.85 27.20 -18.43
CA PRO A 25 5.61 27.60 -19.06
C PRO A 25 4.42 26.81 -18.51
N LEU A 26 3.27 27.48 -18.33
CA LEU A 26 2.03 26.85 -17.86
C LEU A 26 1.73 25.60 -18.72
N GLY A 27 1.54 24.45 -18.07
CA GLY A 27 1.29 23.17 -18.74
C GLY A 27 2.54 22.38 -19.15
N SER A 28 3.75 22.87 -18.86
CA SER A 28 5.00 22.15 -19.20
C SER A 28 5.22 20.89 -18.36
N SER A 29 4.67 20.84 -17.14
CA SER A 29 4.72 19.67 -16.26
C SER A 29 3.71 19.81 -15.11
N ILE A 30 3.45 18.70 -14.42
CA ILE A 30 2.71 18.69 -13.15
C ILE A 30 3.69 18.92 -11.99
N GLN A 31 3.26 19.70 -11.00
CA GLN A 31 4.07 19.90 -9.79
C GLN A 31 4.23 18.58 -9.04
N GLN A 32 5.47 18.17 -8.79
CA GLN A 32 5.77 17.00 -7.99
C GLN A 32 5.80 17.38 -6.52
N LEU A 33 5.20 16.54 -5.69
CA LEU A 33 5.26 16.70 -4.24
C LEU A 33 6.64 16.23 -3.74
N SER A 34 7.23 16.95 -2.79
CA SER A 34 8.55 16.60 -2.23
C SER A 34 8.58 15.21 -1.57
N PHE A 35 7.42 14.73 -1.16
CA PHE A 35 7.18 13.42 -0.55
C PHE A 35 6.58 12.38 -1.52
N PHE A 36 6.77 12.58 -2.83
CA PHE A 36 6.33 11.62 -3.84
C PHE A 36 7.00 10.25 -3.65
N PHE A 37 8.26 10.24 -3.21
CA PHE A 37 8.99 9.01 -2.94
C PHE A 37 8.53 8.36 -1.63
N GLY A 38 8.28 7.05 -1.71
CA GLY A 38 7.87 6.21 -0.60
C GLY A 38 8.21 4.75 -0.90
N PHE A 39 7.91 3.87 0.05
CA PHE A 39 8.12 2.44 -0.14
C PHE A 39 6.97 1.64 0.48
N SER A 40 6.84 0.40 0.01
CA SER A 40 5.87 -0.56 0.53
C SER A 40 6.60 -1.59 1.40
N ILE A 41 6.01 -1.92 2.55
CA ILE A 41 6.42 -3.02 3.42
C ILE A 41 5.34 -4.10 3.31
N GLU A 42 5.76 -5.34 3.12
CA GLU A 42 4.86 -6.49 3.14
C GLU A 42 4.34 -6.70 4.58
N MET A 43 3.03 -6.93 4.75
CA MET A 43 2.40 -7.07 6.07
C MET A 43 3.10 -8.14 6.91
N SER A 44 3.54 -9.23 6.27
CA SER A 44 4.26 -10.35 6.91
C SER A 44 5.62 -10.00 7.52
N VAL A 45 6.26 -8.92 7.09
CA VAL A 45 7.60 -8.53 7.57
C VAL A 45 7.59 -7.21 8.33
N VAL A 46 6.40 -6.66 8.65
CA VAL A 46 6.31 -5.35 9.32
C VAL A 46 7.01 -5.35 10.69
N ASP A 47 6.91 -6.45 11.46
CA ASP A 47 7.63 -6.62 12.73
C ASP A 47 9.15 -6.76 12.53
N GLU A 48 9.56 -7.34 11.40
CA GLU A 48 10.98 -7.47 11.04
C GLU A 48 11.58 -6.15 10.55
N VAL A 49 10.78 -5.21 10.05
CA VAL A 49 11.26 -3.92 9.57
C VAL A 49 11.19 -2.85 10.67
N LEU A 50 10.05 -2.74 11.34
CA LEU A 50 9.81 -1.72 12.37
C LEU A 50 10.31 -2.16 13.75
N GLY A 51 10.35 -3.47 13.99
CA GLY A 51 10.64 -4.09 15.29
C GLY A 51 9.41 -4.18 16.20
N GLN A 52 9.45 -5.14 17.14
CA GLN A 52 8.50 -5.23 18.25
C GLN A 52 8.52 -3.99 19.14
N ARG A 53 9.66 -3.30 19.12
CA ARG A 53 9.86 -1.92 19.57
C ARG A 53 10.52 -1.16 18.43
N ILE A 54 10.28 0.15 18.36
CA ILE A 54 10.80 1.01 17.29
C ILE A 54 12.31 0.81 17.13
N ARG A 55 12.73 0.33 15.96
CA ARG A 55 14.15 0.18 15.63
C ARG A 55 14.78 1.54 15.36
N VAL A 56 15.87 1.82 16.05
CA VAL A 56 16.65 3.07 15.88
C VAL A 56 17.20 3.20 14.45
N SER A 57 17.63 2.09 13.83
CA SER A 57 18.10 2.10 12.44
C SER A 57 17.01 2.54 11.46
N PHE A 58 15.76 2.13 11.68
CA PHE A 58 14.62 2.57 10.88
C PHE A 58 14.36 4.07 11.07
N LEU A 59 14.36 4.57 12.30
CA LEU A 59 14.20 6.00 12.57
C LEU A 59 15.31 6.84 11.94
N ASN A 60 16.57 6.39 12.00
CA ASN A 60 17.69 7.08 11.37
C ASN A 60 17.55 7.14 9.85
N LEU A 61 17.11 6.06 9.22
CA LEU A 61 16.82 6.06 7.78
C LEU A 61 15.70 7.04 7.46
N MET A 62 14.61 7.04 8.23
CA MET A 62 13.47 7.94 8.00
C MET A 62 13.86 9.40 8.20
N ALA A 63 14.62 9.72 9.26
CA ALA A 63 15.11 11.07 9.51
C ALA A 63 15.94 11.59 8.32
N ASN A 64 16.85 10.78 7.77
CA ASN A 64 17.65 11.15 6.60
C ASN A 64 16.79 11.42 5.35
N LEU A 65 15.78 10.59 5.10
CA LEU A 65 14.87 10.80 3.98
C LEU A 65 14.00 12.05 4.18
N ILE A 66 13.51 12.28 5.41
CA ILE A 66 12.68 13.43 5.76
C ILE A 66 13.46 14.74 5.65
N CYS A 67 14.75 14.78 6.02
CA CYS A 67 15.59 15.97 5.82
C CYS A 67 15.64 16.43 4.36
N ARG A 68 15.41 15.53 3.39
CA ARG A 68 15.40 15.85 1.95
C ARG A 68 14.01 16.05 1.36
N SER A 69 13.03 15.27 1.82
CA SER A 69 11.68 15.20 1.24
C SER A 69 10.62 15.96 2.04
N GLY A 70 10.93 16.33 3.29
CA GLY A 70 10.01 16.90 4.27
C GLY A 70 9.04 15.89 4.89
N ARG A 71 8.76 14.76 4.22
CA ARG A 71 7.87 13.69 4.68
C ARG A 71 8.11 12.40 3.89
N VAL A 72 7.93 11.26 4.54
CA VAL A 72 7.94 9.94 3.88
C VAL A 72 6.58 9.28 4.00
N ASN A 73 6.04 8.78 2.89
CA ASN A 73 4.81 8.00 2.88
C ASN A 73 5.15 6.52 2.74
N ILE A 74 4.62 5.67 3.62
CA ILE A 74 4.90 4.23 3.63
C ILE A 74 3.60 3.46 3.53
N ARG A 75 3.57 2.44 2.68
CA ARG A 75 2.42 1.53 2.55
C ARG A 75 2.73 0.20 3.25
N VAL A 76 1.85 -0.28 4.12
CA VAL A 76 1.94 -1.61 4.73
C VAL A 76 0.82 -2.47 4.17
N GLY A 77 1.13 -3.56 3.49
CA GLY A 77 0.10 -4.38 2.83
C GLY A 77 0.69 -5.53 2.02
N GLY A 78 0.18 -5.76 0.81
CA GLY A 78 0.75 -6.72 -0.13
C GLY A 78 -0.03 -8.03 -0.18
N ASN A 79 0.58 -9.10 -0.67
CA ASN A 79 -0.11 -10.38 -0.87
C ASN A 79 -0.61 -11.00 0.42
N THR A 80 0.14 -10.78 1.49
CA THR A 80 -0.13 -11.28 2.84
C THR A 80 -1.20 -10.48 3.59
N GLN A 81 -1.65 -9.33 3.06
CA GLN A 81 -2.75 -8.57 3.67
C GLN A 81 -4.10 -9.31 3.56
N GLU A 82 -4.28 -10.16 2.53
CA GLU A 82 -5.53 -10.88 2.28
C GLU A 82 -5.79 -11.99 3.31
N THR A 83 -4.71 -12.48 3.92
CA THR A 83 -4.73 -13.46 5.00
C THR A 83 -4.51 -12.82 6.37
N ALA A 84 -4.48 -11.48 6.44
CA ALA A 84 -4.27 -10.79 7.68
C ALA A 84 -5.58 -10.71 8.49
N VAL A 85 -5.50 -11.03 9.77
CA VAL A 85 -6.58 -10.99 10.75
C VAL A 85 -6.09 -10.17 11.94
N ILE A 86 -6.85 -9.16 12.34
CA ILE A 86 -6.63 -8.55 13.64
C ILE A 86 -7.26 -9.45 14.70
N MET A 87 -6.46 -9.88 15.67
CA MET A 87 -7.00 -10.37 16.94
C MET A 87 -7.04 -9.20 17.91
N MET A 88 -8.22 -8.60 18.06
CA MET A 88 -8.45 -7.45 18.95
C MET A 88 -8.48 -7.82 20.43
N VAL A 89 -8.56 -9.11 20.76
CA VAL A 89 -8.96 -9.55 22.10
C VAL A 89 -8.00 -10.55 22.72
N GLN A 90 -7.09 -11.16 21.95
CA GLN A 90 -6.15 -12.13 22.50
C GLN A 90 -4.72 -11.74 22.19
N ASN A 91 -3.88 -11.86 23.21
CA ASN A 91 -2.45 -12.03 22.99
C ASN A 91 -2.28 -13.07 21.88
N THR A 92 -1.44 -12.74 20.91
CA THR A 92 -0.92 -13.75 20.00
C THR A 92 -0.30 -14.86 20.87
N THR A 93 -0.34 -16.12 20.45
CA THR A 93 -0.01 -17.27 21.31
C THR A 93 1.42 -17.19 21.88
N SER A 94 2.32 -16.50 21.19
CA SER A 94 3.71 -16.21 21.56
C SER A 94 3.96 -14.82 22.16
N GLY A 95 2.94 -13.95 22.24
CA GLY A 95 3.06 -12.59 22.77
C GLY A 95 3.69 -11.57 21.81
N LYS A 96 4.14 -11.99 20.62
CA LYS A 96 4.74 -11.12 19.57
C LYS A 96 3.74 -10.14 18.96
N LEU A 97 4.25 -9.13 18.27
CA LEU A 97 3.44 -8.15 17.54
C LEU A 97 2.68 -8.80 16.37
N LEU A 98 3.33 -9.78 15.73
CA LEU A 98 2.84 -10.49 14.56
C LEU A 98 3.12 -11.99 14.70
N GLU A 99 2.12 -12.82 14.37
CA GLU A 99 2.25 -14.27 14.25
C GLU A 99 1.87 -14.75 12.85
N LYS A 100 2.67 -15.70 12.35
CA LYS A 100 2.45 -16.39 11.08
C LYS A 100 2.00 -17.80 11.40
N ASP A 101 0.78 -18.13 11.05
CA ASP A 101 0.29 -19.50 11.09
C ASP A 101 0.57 -20.18 9.73
N TYR A 102 1.60 -21.01 9.73
CA TYR A 102 2.08 -21.76 8.56
C TYR A 102 1.25 -23.02 8.28
N GLU A 103 0.43 -23.47 9.23
CA GLU A 103 -0.48 -24.61 9.04
C GLU A 103 -1.71 -24.19 8.20
N ASN A 104 -2.04 -22.89 8.20
CA ASN A 104 -3.21 -22.34 7.51
C ASN A 104 -2.83 -21.35 6.40
N THR A 105 -1.97 -21.80 5.47
CA THR A 105 -1.54 -21.00 4.32
C THR A 105 -2.61 -20.99 3.22
N LYS A 106 -2.75 -19.84 2.52
CA LYS A 106 -3.71 -19.69 1.41
C LYS A 106 -3.05 -19.18 0.13
N GLY A 107 -3.61 -19.65 -1.00
CA GLY A 107 -3.24 -19.22 -2.35
C GLY A 107 -1.91 -19.81 -2.84
N THR A 108 -1.52 -19.47 -4.06
CA THR A 108 -0.28 -20.00 -4.70
C THR A 108 1.01 -19.51 -4.06
N THR A 109 0.96 -18.39 -3.35
CA THR A 109 2.10 -17.85 -2.57
C THR A 109 2.20 -18.46 -1.17
N ASN A 110 1.32 -19.41 -0.81
CA ASN A 110 1.23 -20.01 0.52
C ASN A 110 1.31 -18.95 1.63
N SER A 111 0.53 -17.86 1.49
CA SER A 111 0.60 -16.77 2.45
C SER A 111 0.03 -17.26 3.78
N PRO A 112 0.84 -17.28 4.86
CA PRO A 112 0.37 -17.72 6.17
C PRO A 112 -0.72 -16.77 6.65
N LEU A 113 -1.63 -17.29 7.49
CA LEU A 113 -2.55 -16.42 8.21
C LEU A 113 -1.72 -15.51 9.12
N ILE A 114 -1.90 -14.20 8.99
CA ILE A 114 -1.18 -13.21 9.79
C ILE A 114 -2.09 -12.71 10.89
N VAL A 115 -1.70 -12.92 12.13
CA VAL A 115 -2.36 -12.29 13.27
C VAL A 115 -1.53 -11.11 13.73
N TYR A 116 -2.10 -9.92 13.78
CA TYR A 116 -1.43 -8.74 14.32
C TYR A 116 -2.26 -8.07 15.42
N LYS A 117 -1.55 -7.54 16.42
CA LYS A 117 -2.12 -6.83 17.57
C LYS A 117 -2.47 -5.39 17.23
N GLU A 118 -3.36 -4.80 18.03
CA GLU A 118 -3.62 -3.35 18.00
C GLU A 118 -2.35 -2.54 18.26
N ASP A 119 -1.38 -3.11 18.98
CA ASP A 119 -0.02 -2.59 19.20
C ASP A 119 0.67 -2.13 17.90
N LEU A 120 0.34 -2.72 16.74
CA LEU A 120 0.88 -2.26 15.46
C LEU A 120 0.40 -0.83 15.15
N LEU A 121 -0.88 -0.52 15.37
CA LEU A 121 -1.40 0.84 15.15
C LEU A 121 -0.76 1.86 16.09
N TYR A 122 -0.50 1.47 17.35
CA TYR A 122 0.25 2.29 18.30
C TYR A 122 1.71 2.48 17.88
N LEU A 123 2.37 1.43 17.38
CA LEU A 123 3.74 1.51 16.87
C LEU A 123 3.85 2.48 15.70
N LEU A 124 2.95 2.36 14.71
CA LEU A 124 2.89 3.26 13.56
C LEU A 124 2.68 4.72 14.00
N ARG A 125 1.78 4.94 14.97
CA ARG A 125 1.55 6.28 15.56
C ARG A 125 2.80 6.82 16.24
N ASN A 126 3.47 6.02 17.07
CA ASN A 126 4.65 6.46 17.82
C ASN A 126 5.82 6.82 16.88
N ILE A 127 6.00 6.07 15.79
CA ILE A 127 6.95 6.43 14.73
C ILE A 127 6.59 7.79 14.13
N SER A 128 5.33 7.99 13.74
CA SER A 128 4.88 9.25 13.15
C SER A 128 4.96 10.45 14.09
N GLN A 129 4.86 10.23 15.40
CA GLN A 129 5.10 11.27 16.41
C GLN A 129 6.57 11.64 16.54
N THR A 130 7.48 10.72 16.20
CA THR A 130 8.94 10.93 16.32
C THR A 130 9.52 11.52 15.04
N VAL A 131 9.04 11.07 13.88
CA VAL A 131 9.49 11.48 12.54
C VAL A 131 8.27 11.66 11.64
N ASN A 132 8.31 12.62 10.71
CA ASN A 132 7.20 12.92 9.78
C ASN A 132 6.99 11.81 8.73
N VAL A 133 6.50 10.66 9.18
CA VAL A 133 6.11 9.50 8.40
C VAL A 133 4.59 9.41 8.40
N ARG A 134 4.01 9.10 7.24
CA ARG A 134 2.58 8.84 7.12
C ARG A 134 2.30 7.51 6.42
N TRP A 135 1.16 6.92 6.73
CA TRP A 135 0.91 5.52 6.43
C TRP A 135 -0.26 5.32 5.48
N PHE A 136 -0.11 4.38 4.55
CA PHE A 136 -1.20 3.70 3.90
C PHE A 136 -1.28 2.28 4.46
N LEU A 137 -2.45 1.82 4.86
CA LEU A 137 -2.62 0.50 5.45
C LEU A 137 -3.52 -0.37 4.60
N GLY A 138 -3.05 -1.57 4.26
CA GLY A 138 -3.82 -2.57 3.56
C GLY A 138 -4.84 -3.22 4.49
N ILE A 139 -6.09 -3.31 4.04
CA ILE A 139 -7.16 -4.04 4.74
C ILE A 139 -7.55 -5.27 3.95
N PRO A 140 -7.83 -6.41 4.62
CA PRO A 140 -8.24 -7.63 3.94
C PRO A 140 -9.56 -7.42 3.20
N PHE A 141 -9.62 -7.85 1.95
CA PHE A 141 -10.86 -7.85 1.18
C PHE A 141 -11.43 -9.26 1.13
N ASN A 142 -12.24 -9.62 2.12
CA ASN A 142 -12.90 -10.93 2.22
C ASN A 142 -14.43 -10.76 2.39
N ALA A 143 -15.17 -11.88 2.50
CA ALA A 143 -16.64 -11.85 2.60
C ALA A 143 -17.17 -11.24 3.92
N THR A 144 -16.33 -11.14 4.96
CA THR A 144 -16.67 -10.52 6.23
C THR A 144 -15.69 -9.38 6.48
N TYR A 145 -15.94 -8.23 5.85
CA TYR A 145 -15.06 -7.07 5.92
C TYR A 145 -14.73 -6.74 7.38
N ARG A 146 -13.45 -6.79 7.72
CA ARG A 146 -12.94 -6.50 9.06
C ARG A 146 -12.64 -5.01 9.15
N LEU A 147 -13.66 -4.25 9.55
CA LEU A 147 -13.61 -2.79 9.64
C LEU A 147 -12.93 -2.28 10.91
N ASP A 148 -12.59 -3.17 11.84
CA ASP A 148 -11.98 -2.85 13.12
C ASP A 148 -10.68 -2.03 12.99
N ILE A 149 -9.92 -2.25 11.90
CA ILE A 149 -8.76 -1.41 11.51
C ILE A 149 -9.16 0.06 11.33
N MET A 150 -10.30 0.28 10.65
CA MET A 150 -10.82 1.60 10.33
C MET A 150 -11.44 2.29 11.53
N GLU A 151 -11.94 1.52 12.50
CA GLU A 151 -12.46 2.04 13.77
C GLU A 151 -11.33 2.58 14.65
N LYS A 152 -10.19 1.88 14.70
CA LYS A 152 -9.06 2.22 15.59
C LYS A 152 -7.93 3.00 14.93
N GLY A 153 -7.90 3.04 13.59
CA GLY A 153 -6.91 3.78 12.83
C GLY A 153 -6.89 5.26 13.22
N HIS A 154 -5.79 5.72 13.82
CA HIS A 154 -5.66 7.10 14.28
C HIS A 154 -5.51 8.06 13.08
N ARG A 155 -6.29 9.14 13.10
CA ARG A 155 -6.52 10.01 11.94
C ARG A 155 -5.31 10.81 11.49
N ASP A 156 -4.41 11.16 12.40
CA ASP A 156 -3.44 12.22 12.14
C ASP A 156 -2.31 11.79 11.18
N TYR A 157 -2.02 10.49 11.14
CA TYR A 157 -0.90 9.93 10.39
C TYR A 157 -1.27 8.87 9.36
N LEU A 158 -2.55 8.49 9.28
CA LEU A 158 -3.07 7.56 8.28
C LEU A 158 -3.58 8.36 7.07
N LEU A 159 -2.98 8.14 5.90
CA LEU A 159 -3.37 8.78 4.63
C LEU A 159 -4.51 8.04 3.94
N GLY A 160 -4.57 6.72 4.09
CA GLY A 160 -5.59 5.93 3.44
C GLY A 160 -5.50 4.45 3.78
N LEU A 161 -6.58 3.76 3.45
CA LEU A 161 -6.80 2.34 3.69
C LEU A 161 -7.07 1.66 2.35
N GLN A 162 -6.18 0.77 1.94
CA GLN A 162 -6.29 0.07 0.66
C GLN A 162 -7.04 -1.24 0.86
N ALA A 163 -8.24 -1.35 0.28
CA ALA A 163 -9.00 -2.59 0.32
C ALA A 163 -8.59 -3.51 -0.82
N GLY A 164 -7.91 -4.60 -0.51
CA GLY A 164 -7.46 -5.56 -1.53
C GLY A 164 -6.12 -5.21 -2.18
N ASN A 165 -5.40 -6.22 -2.68
CA ASN A 165 -4.10 -6.04 -3.35
C ASN A 165 -4.03 -6.93 -4.58
N GLU A 166 -3.88 -6.33 -5.76
CA GLU A 166 -3.77 -7.04 -7.04
C GLU A 166 -5.00 -7.90 -7.34
N ALA A 167 -6.19 -7.29 -7.21
CA ALA A 167 -7.48 -7.94 -7.42
C ALA A 167 -7.55 -8.78 -8.70
N GLY A 168 -6.91 -8.33 -9.79
CA GLY A 168 -6.83 -9.05 -11.07
C GLY A 168 -6.23 -10.45 -10.99
N LEU A 169 -5.36 -10.72 -10.01
CA LEU A 169 -4.67 -12.00 -9.86
C LEU A 169 -5.43 -13.00 -8.98
N TYR A 170 -6.61 -12.68 -8.45
CA TYR A 170 -7.22 -13.48 -7.38
C TYR A 170 -7.66 -14.88 -7.83
N ALA A 171 -8.17 -15.00 -9.05
CA ALA A 171 -8.47 -16.31 -9.64
C ALA A 171 -7.18 -17.10 -9.88
N TYR A 172 -6.20 -16.45 -10.51
CA TYR A 172 -4.93 -17.09 -10.86
C TYR A 172 -4.20 -17.62 -9.63
N MET A 173 -4.13 -16.80 -8.58
CA MET A 173 -3.48 -17.15 -7.31
C MET A 173 -4.36 -18.01 -6.39
N ARG A 174 -5.52 -18.47 -6.88
CA ARG A 174 -6.49 -19.29 -6.13
C ARG A 174 -6.91 -18.67 -4.80
N LYS A 175 -6.83 -17.34 -4.68
CA LYS A 175 -7.30 -16.59 -3.50
C LYS A 175 -8.82 -16.46 -3.48
N ARG A 176 -9.46 -16.58 -4.65
CA ARG A 176 -10.92 -16.69 -4.79
C ARG A 176 -11.26 -17.67 -5.92
N PRO A 177 -12.45 -18.29 -5.89
CA PRO A 177 -12.89 -19.16 -6.98
C PRO A 177 -12.91 -18.37 -8.30
N TYR A 178 -12.53 -19.03 -9.39
CA TYR A 178 -12.71 -18.48 -10.73
C TYR A 178 -14.20 -18.39 -11.01
N TYR A 179 -14.72 -17.18 -11.16
CA TYR A 179 -16.07 -16.98 -11.68
C TYR A 179 -15.96 -16.40 -13.10
N PRO A 180 -16.83 -16.82 -14.03
CA PRO A 180 -16.76 -16.41 -15.43
C PRO A 180 -17.08 -14.92 -15.67
N VAL A 181 -17.59 -14.22 -14.66
CA VAL A 181 -17.72 -12.75 -14.65
C VAL A 181 -16.35 -12.18 -14.31
N ARG A 182 -15.81 -11.26 -15.14
CA ARG A 182 -14.47 -10.69 -14.94
C ARG A 182 -14.34 -10.28 -13.48
N ILE A 183 -13.28 -10.75 -12.81
CA ILE A 183 -13.06 -10.45 -11.39
C ILE A 183 -13.21 -8.95 -11.11
N MET A 184 -12.78 -8.11 -12.05
CA MET A 184 -13.01 -6.66 -12.01
C MET A 184 -14.49 -6.29 -11.78
N ASP A 185 -15.46 -6.90 -12.45
CA ASP A 185 -16.89 -6.56 -12.32
C ASP A 185 -17.45 -6.84 -10.91
N ARG A 186 -16.93 -7.86 -10.22
CA ARG A 186 -17.27 -8.10 -8.80
C ARG A 186 -16.50 -7.21 -7.84
N TRP A 187 -15.31 -6.75 -8.20
CA TRP A 187 -14.57 -5.77 -7.38
C TRP A 187 -15.15 -4.38 -7.52
N THR A 188 -15.35 -3.89 -8.75
CA THR A 188 -15.77 -2.51 -9.04
C THR A 188 -17.21 -2.25 -8.63
N THR A 189 -18.12 -3.22 -8.77
CA THR A 189 -19.56 -2.92 -8.69
C THR A 189 -20.26 -3.56 -7.50
N LEU A 190 -19.91 -4.80 -7.09
CA LEU A 190 -20.58 -5.49 -5.98
C LEU A 190 -19.74 -5.53 -4.69
N GLY A 191 -18.43 -5.73 -4.81
CA GLY A 191 -17.52 -5.87 -3.67
C GLY A 191 -17.18 -4.52 -3.04
N ILE A 192 -16.70 -3.55 -3.81
CA ILE A 192 -16.50 -2.17 -3.30
C ILE A 192 -17.82 -1.59 -2.83
N TRP A 193 -18.94 -1.81 -3.54
CA TRP A 193 -20.25 -1.36 -3.09
C TRP A 193 -20.67 -2.01 -1.77
N ALA A 194 -20.48 -3.32 -1.60
CA ALA A 194 -20.77 -4.00 -0.34
C ALA A 194 -19.87 -3.52 0.81
N LEU A 195 -18.59 -3.24 0.54
CA LEU A 195 -17.66 -2.68 1.51
C LEU A 195 -18.09 -1.26 1.92
N VAL A 196 -18.35 -0.38 0.95
CA VAL A 196 -18.84 0.99 1.19
C VAL A 196 -20.19 0.96 1.90
N TYR A 197 -21.08 0.03 1.55
CA TYR A 197 -22.37 -0.18 2.21
C TYR A 197 -22.18 -0.57 3.68
N GLN A 198 -21.29 -1.54 3.98
CA GLN A 198 -20.99 -1.91 5.36
C GLN A 198 -20.31 -0.78 6.13
N LEU A 199 -19.40 -0.04 5.51
CA LEU A 199 -18.77 1.15 6.10
C LEU A 199 -19.78 2.23 6.46
N ASN A 200 -20.75 2.49 5.59
CA ASN A 200 -21.80 3.47 5.84
C ASN A 200 -22.72 3.07 7.00
N ARG A 201 -22.89 1.76 7.24
CA ARG A 201 -23.68 1.24 8.36
C ARG A 201 -22.90 1.10 9.66
N ASN A 202 -21.57 1.19 9.61
CA ASN A 202 -20.75 1.18 10.80
C ASN A 202 -20.59 2.60 11.37
N PHE A 203 -21.16 2.83 12.55
CA PHE A 203 -21.09 4.12 13.25
C PHE A 203 -19.75 4.34 13.98
N LEU A 204 -18.98 3.27 14.20
CA LEU A 204 -17.64 3.33 14.79
C LEU A 204 -16.58 3.76 13.77
N VAL A 205 -16.84 3.60 12.48
CA VAL A 205 -15.96 4.12 11.42
C VAL A 205 -16.24 5.60 11.21
N LEU A 206 -15.45 6.41 11.90
CA LEU A 206 -15.64 7.86 11.94
C LEU A 206 -15.10 8.58 10.69
N ASN A 207 -14.23 7.95 9.88
CA ASN A 207 -13.73 8.54 8.64
C ASN A 207 -13.86 7.58 7.45
N ARG A 208 -14.72 7.96 6.51
CA ARG A 208 -15.10 7.15 5.34
C ARG A 208 -14.40 7.59 4.05
N THR A 209 -13.66 8.70 4.08
CA THR A 209 -12.96 9.23 2.89
C THR A 209 -11.56 8.65 2.71
N MET A 210 -11.08 7.85 3.67
CA MET A 210 -9.75 7.25 3.64
C MET A 210 -9.68 5.98 2.78
N LEU A 211 -10.79 5.47 2.26
CA LEU A 211 -10.79 4.23 1.49
C LEU A 211 -10.18 4.45 0.10
N MET A 212 -9.21 3.61 -0.25
CA MET A 212 -8.56 3.56 -1.56
C MET A 212 -8.88 2.23 -2.25
N GLY A 213 -9.01 2.30 -3.58
CA GLY A 213 -9.16 1.11 -4.42
C GLY A 213 -7.91 0.21 -4.39
N PRO A 214 -8.04 -1.05 -4.78
CA PRO A 214 -6.93 -1.99 -4.81
C PRO A 214 -5.90 -1.57 -5.86
N SER A 215 -4.64 -1.97 -5.64
CA SER A 215 -3.68 -2.09 -6.73
C SER A 215 -4.21 -3.07 -7.78
N VAL A 216 -4.04 -2.74 -9.06
CA VAL A 216 -4.42 -3.60 -10.17
C VAL A 216 -3.15 -4.12 -10.85
N SER A 217 -3.18 -5.40 -11.22
CA SER A 217 -2.17 -6.01 -12.07
C SER A 217 -2.89 -6.73 -13.19
N ALA A 218 -2.34 -6.62 -14.40
CA ALA A 218 -2.79 -7.41 -15.54
C ALA A 218 -2.14 -8.80 -15.43
N ALA A 219 -2.97 -9.84 -15.52
CA ALA A 219 -2.50 -11.22 -15.66
C ALA A 219 -2.08 -11.48 -17.11
#